data_AF-S9X0G9-F1
#
_entry.id   AF-S9X0G9-F1
#
_cell.length_a   1.000
_cell.length_b   1.000
_cell.length_c   1.000
_cell.angle_alpha   90.00
_cell.angle_beta   90.00
_cell.angle_gamma   90.00
#
_symmetry.space_group_name_H-M   'P 1'
#
loop_
_entity.id
_entity.type
_entity.pdbx_description
1 polymer ?
#
loop_
_entity_poly.entity_id
_entity_poly.type
_entity_poly.pdbx_seq_one_letter_code
_entity_poly.pdbx_strand_id
1 'polypeptide(L)'
;MTEKLSGMNGMVPPNRHKEGVSKNASKDHKIYWTYTEEPHKSRRAAILKAHPEVAALNGYEPKTKWVVLSVVFIQLTCATLLANTNPWNWKFFFTAYFIGAFCNQNIFLAVHELTHNLAFKRAMHNRMFSLVANLPVGAPFSASFRPYHIEHHRYQGVEGMDTDLPTTLELILFDNVLGKAFFCTFQLFFYAFRPMFVRQLPLTTLHFWNILVQLSFDFLVIKYLGWRSMAYFFLSSFMAGSLHPTAGHFLSEHYNVNHTRLIQEGPGKDTPLETFSYYGPLNILVYNAGYHIEHHDFPYVPWTRIAKVRELAPEFYNNIPECKSWSGIIYQFITDSNVGMWCRVKRKQKSELSN
;
A
#
# COMPACT_ATOMS: atom_id res chain seq x y z
N MET A 1 22.71 -5.93 -63.71
CA MET A 1 21.28 -5.64 -63.47
C MET A 1 21.13 -5.28 -62.00
N THR A 2 21.34 -4.00 -61.76
CA THR A 2 21.24 -3.26 -60.51
C THR A 2 19.76 -2.97 -60.23
N GLU A 3 19.29 -3.15 -58.99
CA GLU A 3 18.40 -2.25 -58.22
C GLU A 3 17.93 -2.97 -56.94
N LYS A 4 18.46 -2.58 -55.78
CA LYS A 4 17.92 -1.60 -54.80
C LYS A 4 16.95 -2.25 -53.79
N LEU A 5 17.53 -2.72 -52.69
CA LEU A 5 16.87 -2.76 -51.38
C LEU A 5 17.05 -1.39 -50.72
N SER A 6 15.99 -0.60 -50.70
CA SER A 6 15.88 0.70 -50.02
C SER A 6 14.43 0.86 -49.57
N GLY A 7 14.19 0.93 -48.25
CA GLY A 7 12.87 1.30 -47.75
C GLY A 7 12.55 0.87 -46.33
N MET A 8 13.34 1.30 -45.34
CA MET A 8 12.82 1.56 -43.99
C MET A 8 11.95 2.82 -44.05
N ASN A 9 10.73 2.76 -43.52
CA ASN A 9 9.91 3.85 -42.95
C ASN A 9 8.64 3.16 -42.42
N GLY A 10 8.33 3.15 -41.12
CA GLY A 10 8.05 4.32 -40.32
C GLY A 10 6.55 4.65 -40.40
N MET A 11 5.70 3.87 -39.74
CA MET A 11 4.27 4.22 -39.57
C MET A 11 4.07 4.95 -38.25
N VAL A 12 4.25 6.27 -38.32
CA VAL A 12 3.77 7.23 -37.33
C VAL A 12 2.35 7.63 -37.75
N PRO A 13 1.31 7.48 -36.91
CA PRO A 13 -0.02 8.01 -37.22
C PRO A 13 -0.02 9.55 -37.15
N PRO A 14 -0.86 10.22 -37.96
CA PRO A 14 -0.67 11.63 -38.31
C PRO A 14 -1.02 12.60 -37.18
N ASN A 15 -0.20 13.65 -37.15
CA ASN A 15 -0.30 14.90 -36.42
C ASN A 15 -1.75 15.43 -36.30
N ARG A 16 -2.30 15.53 -35.07
CA ARG A 16 -3.43 16.40 -34.76
C ARG A 16 -2.99 17.49 -33.79
N HIS A 17 -3.00 18.70 -34.32
CA HIS A 17 -3.07 20.02 -33.68
C HIS A 17 -2.01 20.35 -32.60
N LYS A 18 -1.06 21.18 -33.01
CA LYS A 18 -0.36 22.13 -32.14
C LYS A 18 -1.39 23.11 -31.56
N GLU A 19 -1.86 22.86 -30.35
CA GLU A 19 -2.46 23.91 -29.53
C GLU A 19 -1.37 24.51 -28.64
N GLY A 20 -1.33 25.85 -28.62
CA GLY A 20 -0.27 26.62 -27.98
C GLY A 20 -0.15 26.31 -26.48
N VAL A 21 1.09 26.23 -26.02
CA VAL A 21 1.42 26.19 -24.60
C VAL A 21 0.95 27.49 -23.96
N SER A 22 -0.25 27.44 -23.39
CA SER A 22 -0.79 28.48 -22.52
C SER A 22 0.08 28.55 -21.27
N LYS A 23 0.75 29.70 -21.09
CA LYS A 23 1.41 30.08 -19.82
C LYS A 23 0.32 30.37 -18.77
N ASN A 24 -0.24 29.33 -18.19
CA ASN A 24 -1.02 29.38 -16.94
C ASN A 24 -0.99 28.00 -16.28
N ALA A 25 0.16 27.64 -15.70
CA ALA A 25 0.34 26.43 -14.91
C ALA A 25 -0.23 26.62 -13.48
N SER A 26 -1.54 26.81 -13.37
CA SER A 26 -2.23 26.74 -12.08
C SER A 26 -3.55 25.98 -12.23
N LYS A 27 -3.70 24.92 -11.42
CA LYS A 27 -4.94 24.15 -11.15
C LYS A 27 -5.40 23.09 -12.16
N ASP A 28 -4.52 22.20 -12.61
CA ASP A 28 -4.93 20.97 -13.31
C ASP A 28 -4.72 19.72 -12.44
N HIS A 29 -5.27 19.74 -11.24
CA HIS A 29 -5.41 18.59 -10.35
C HIS A 29 -6.57 17.71 -10.81
N LYS A 30 -6.39 17.00 -11.93
CA LYS A 30 -7.43 16.16 -12.53
C LYS A 30 -7.24 14.70 -12.10
N ILE A 31 -8.30 14.09 -11.57
CA ILE A 31 -8.41 12.63 -11.51
C ILE A 31 -8.21 12.09 -12.92
N TYR A 32 -7.30 11.13 -13.06
CA TYR A 32 -7.12 10.44 -14.32
C TYR A 32 -8.19 9.37 -14.45
N TRP A 33 -9.17 9.59 -15.32
CA TRP A 33 -10.17 8.57 -15.65
C TRP A 33 -9.63 7.66 -16.75
N THR A 34 -9.59 6.35 -16.50
CA THR A 34 -9.25 5.36 -17.53
C THR A 34 -10.42 4.42 -17.83
N TYR A 35 -10.51 4.02 -19.10
CA TYR A 35 -11.45 3.02 -19.61
C TYR A 35 -10.77 1.66 -19.87
N THR A 36 -9.46 1.55 -19.61
CA THR A 36 -8.72 0.29 -19.71
C THR A 36 -8.94 -0.59 -18.49
N GLU A 37 -8.84 -1.91 -18.67
CA GLU A 37 -8.79 -2.82 -17.52
C GLU A 37 -7.55 -2.54 -16.65
N GLU A 38 -7.58 -3.01 -15.41
CA GLU A 38 -6.45 -2.83 -14.50
C GLU A 38 -5.18 -3.50 -15.09
N PRO A 39 -4.02 -2.81 -15.04
CA PRO A 39 -2.85 -3.19 -15.82
C PRO A 39 -2.17 -4.47 -15.34
N HIS A 40 -2.42 -4.89 -14.09
CA HIS A 40 -1.75 -6.03 -13.47
C HIS A 40 -2.24 -7.35 -14.03
N LYS A 41 -3.54 -7.52 -14.27
CA LYS A 41 -4.05 -8.74 -14.91
C LYS A 41 -3.51 -8.95 -16.32
N SER A 42 -3.48 -7.91 -17.16
CA SER A 42 -2.97 -8.03 -18.52
C SER A 42 -1.46 -8.28 -18.53
N ARG A 43 -0.70 -7.57 -17.67
CA ARG A 43 0.76 -7.77 -17.53
C ARG A 43 1.09 -9.16 -16.99
N ARG A 44 0.40 -9.64 -15.95
CA ARG A 44 0.54 -11.01 -15.44
C ARG A 44 0.34 -12.06 -16.54
N ALA A 45 -0.69 -11.92 -17.36
CA ALA A 45 -0.95 -12.86 -18.45
C ALA A 45 0.17 -12.85 -19.52
N ALA A 46 0.70 -11.67 -19.85
CA ALA A 46 1.83 -11.53 -20.77
C ALA A 46 3.11 -12.13 -20.19
N ILE A 47 3.42 -11.87 -18.92
CA ILE A 47 4.57 -12.45 -18.22
C ILE A 47 4.47 -13.97 -18.17
N LEU A 48 3.32 -14.55 -17.78
CA LEU A 48 3.18 -16.01 -17.73
C LEU A 48 3.29 -16.68 -19.10
N LYS A 49 2.99 -15.95 -20.18
CA LYS A 49 3.17 -16.44 -21.55
C LYS A 49 4.65 -16.43 -21.98
N ALA A 50 5.40 -15.39 -21.62
CA ALA A 50 6.81 -15.23 -21.98
C ALA A 50 7.76 -16.00 -21.03
N HIS A 51 7.41 -16.02 -19.73
CA HIS A 51 8.18 -16.53 -18.60
C HIS A 51 7.31 -17.44 -17.70
N PRO A 52 6.89 -18.62 -18.20
CA PRO A 52 6.06 -19.55 -17.43
C PRO A 52 6.71 -20.01 -16.12
N GLU A 53 8.04 -19.98 -16.02
CA GLU A 53 8.81 -20.30 -14.81
C GLU A 53 8.48 -19.40 -13.61
N VAL A 54 7.97 -18.18 -13.83
CA VAL A 54 7.50 -17.29 -12.75
C VAL A 54 6.38 -17.93 -11.93
N ALA A 55 5.57 -18.80 -12.54
CA ALA A 55 4.50 -19.52 -11.83
C ALA A 55 5.04 -20.40 -10.70
N ALA A 56 6.28 -20.89 -10.79
CA ALA A 56 6.90 -21.72 -9.77
C ALA A 56 7.27 -20.94 -8.49
N LEU A 57 7.28 -19.61 -8.53
CA LEU A 57 7.54 -18.77 -7.35
C LEU A 57 6.35 -18.72 -6.38
N ASN A 58 5.15 -19.06 -6.85
CA ASN A 58 3.94 -19.05 -6.03
C ASN A 58 4.04 -20.02 -4.86
N GLY A 59 3.42 -19.66 -3.73
CA GLY A 59 3.30 -20.55 -2.58
C GLY A 59 3.36 -19.77 -1.27
N TYR A 60 3.66 -20.48 -0.19
CA TYR A 60 3.80 -19.89 1.14
C TYR A 60 5.26 -19.83 1.59
N GLU A 61 5.51 -19.02 2.62
CA GLU A 61 6.79 -18.78 3.27
C GLU A 61 6.64 -19.03 4.78
N PRO A 62 7.06 -20.21 5.27
CA PRO A 62 6.99 -20.55 6.68
C PRO A 62 7.75 -19.61 7.61
N LYS A 63 8.76 -18.88 7.12
CA LYS A 63 9.54 -17.93 7.94
C LYS A 63 8.70 -16.75 8.43
N THR A 64 7.64 -16.37 7.70
CA THR A 64 6.78 -15.23 8.05
C THR A 64 6.23 -15.32 9.48
N LYS A 65 5.81 -16.52 9.92
CA LYS A 65 5.27 -16.68 11.29
C LYS A 65 6.31 -16.39 12.38
N TRP A 66 7.59 -16.69 12.13
CA TRP A 66 8.65 -16.44 13.11
C TRP A 66 8.98 -14.96 13.19
N VAL A 67 9.03 -14.26 12.05
CA VAL A 67 9.20 -12.80 12.03
C VAL A 67 8.06 -12.13 12.79
N VAL A 68 6.81 -12.50 12.53
CA VAL A 68 5.64 -11.98 13.24
C VAL A 68 5.74 -12.21 14.75
N LEU A 69 6.02 -13.44 15.19
CA LEU A 69 6.14 -13.75 16.61
C LEU A 69 7.26 -12.95 17.28
N SER A 70 8.40 -12.78 16.60
CA SER A 70 9.49 -11.94 17.09
C SER A 70 9.08 -10.48 17.24
N VAL A 71 8.34 -9.92 16.27
CA VAL A 71 7.87 -8.52 16.33
C VAL A 71 6.81 -8.33 17.42
N VAL A 72 5.85 -9.26 17.56
CA VAL A 72 4.87 -9.25 18.66
C VAL A 72 5.58 -9.32 20.02
N PHE A 73 6.61 -10.16 20.14
CA PHE A 73 7.41 -10.26 21.36
C PHE A 73 8.16 -8.96 21.69
N ILE A 74 8.76 -8.30 20.69
CA ILE A 74 9.42 -6.99 20.86
C ILE A 74 8.41 -5.96 21.36
N GLN A 75 7.25 -5.88 20.72
CA GLN A 75 6.16 -4.96 21.11
C GLN A 75 5.70 -5.21 22.56
N LEU A 76 5.46 -6.47 22.93
CA LEU A 76 5.09 -6.84 24.31
C LEU A 76 6.18 -6.47 25.32
N THR A 77 7.44 -6.67 24.95
CA THR A 77 8.59 -6.31 25.80
C THR A 77 8.65 -4.80 26.01
N CYS A 78 8.56 -4.00 24.95
CA CYS A 78 8.51 -2.54 25.06
C CYS A 78 7.32 -2.06 25.88
N ALA A 79 6.13 -2.62 25.65
CA ALA A 79 4.92 -2.31 26.41
C ALA A 79 5.08 -2.61 27.91
N THR A 80 5.75 -3.71 28.25
CA THR A 80 6.05 -4.12 29.63
C THR A 80 7.06 -3.17 30.28
N LEU A 81 8.15 -2.84 29.59
CA LEU A 81 9.18 -1.92 30.08
C LEU A 81 8.65 -0.50 30.29
N LEU A 82 7.66 -0.08 29.49
CA LEU A 82 7.02 1.23 29.58
C LEU A 82 5.79 1.27 30.51
N ALA A 83 5.39 0.15 31.11
CA ALA A 83 4.17 0.03 31.93
C ALA A 83 4.00 1.12 33.00
N ASN A 84 5.11 1.54 33.62
CA ASN A 84 5.13 2.57 34.65
C ASN A 84 5.68 3.93 34.18
N THR A 85 5.95 4.08 32.88
CA THR A 85 6.49 5.31 32.30
C THR A 85 5.35 6.23 31.86
N ASN A 86 5.36 7.49 32.30
CA ASN A 86 4.39 8.49 31.86
C ASN A 86 4.45 8.65 30.33
N PRO A 87 3.33 8.58 29.58
CA PRO A 87 3.31 8.75 28.13
C PRO A 87 3.91 10.06 27.61
N TRP A 88 3.92 11.12 28.43
CA TRP A 88 4.57 12.41 28.11
C TRP A 88 6.09 12.38 28.27
N ASN A 89 6.65 11.29 28.80
CA ASN A 89 8.09 11.12 28.89
C ASN A 89 8.66 10.89 27.49
N TRP A 90 9.75 11.59 27.15
CA TRP A 90 10.42 11.44 25.86
C TRP A 90 10.80 9.98 25.56
N LYS A 91 11.23 9.18 26.55
CA LYS A 91 11.56 7.77 26.34
C LYS A 91 10.38 6.98 25.81
N PHE A 92 9.17 7.29 26.30
CA PHE A 92 7.94 6.64 25.85
C PHE A 92 7.68 6.98 24.38
N PHE A 93 7.70 8.27 24.03
CA PHE A 93 7.47 8.74 22.67
C PHE A 93 8.51 8.20 21.68
N PHE A 94 9.81 8.29 22.02
CA PHE A 94 10.89 7.78 21.18
C PHE A 94 10.81 6.28 20.98
N THR A 95 10.48 5.50 22.02
CA THR A 95 10.29 4.05 21.89
C THR A 95 9.09 3.73 21.00
N ALA A 96 7.97 4.44 21.18
CA ALA A 96 6.79 4.27 20.34
C ALA A 96 7.05 4.61 18.87
N TYR A 97 7.82 5.67 18.58
CA TYR A 97 8.12 6.07 17.22
C TYR A 97 9.22 5.21 16.57
N PHE A 98 10.39 5.06 17.18
CA PHE A 98 11.54 4.41 16.54
C PHE A 98 11.55 2.88 16.62
N ILE A 99 10.80 2.29 17.55
CA ILE A 99 10.67 0.83 17.69
C ILE A 99 9.23 0.43 17.37
N GLY A 100 8.28 1.01 18.09
CA GLY A 100 6.87 0.65 18.00
C GLY A 100 6.28 0.88 16.61
N ALA A 101 6.53 2.02 15.98
CA ALA A 101 5.95 2.34 14.68
C ALA A 101 6.52 1.46 13.56
N PHE A 102 7.84 1.21 13.55
CA PHE A 102 8.44 0.24 12.63
C PHE A 102 7.89 -1.17 12.84
N CYS A 103 7.72 -1.61 14.10
CA CYS A 103 7.13 -2.90 14.41
C CYS A 103 5.66 -2.97 13.96
N ASN A 104 4.87 -1.91 14.16
CA ASN A 104 3.46 -1.91 13.72
C ASN A 104 3.32 -1.80 12.21
N GLN A 105 4.21 -1.10 11.52
CA GLN A 105 4.30 -1.18 10.08
C GLN A 105 4.57 -2.61 9.61
N ASN A 106 5.53 -3.30 10.23
CA ASN A 106 5.78 -4.71 9.95
C ASN A 106 4.51 -5.54 10.18
N ILE A 107 3.81 -5.36 11.29
CA ILE A 107 2.56 -6.09 11.58
C ILE A 107 1.47 -5.80 10.54
N PHE A 108 1.29 -4.56 10.09
CA PHE A 108 0.34 -4.23 9.03
C PHE A 108 0.65 -5.01 7.74
N LEU A 109 1.91 -5.04 7.32
CA LEU A 109 2.31 -5.79 6.13
C LEU A 109 2.38 -7.31 6.36
N ALA A 110 2.52 -7.78 7.60
CA ALA A 110 2.36 -9.20 7.91
C ALA A 110 0.89 -9.64 7.74
N VAL A 111 -0.07 -8.83 8.21
CA VAL A 111 -1.50 -9.07 8.01
C VAL A 111 -1.87 -9.01 6.52
N HIS A 112 -1.20 -8.14 5.75
CA HIS A 112 -1.24 -8.15 4.29
C HIS A 112 -0.79 -9.49 3.69
N GLU A 113 0.40 -9.99 4.03
CA GLU A 113 0.89 -11.30 3.56
C GLU A 113 -0.07 -12.45 3.93
N LEU A 114 -0.61 -12.43 5.15
CA LEU A 114 -1.56 -13.43 5.66
C LEU A 114 -2.89 -13.39 4.90
N THR A 115 -3.33 -12.23 4.44
CA THR A 115 -4.54 -12.05 3.63
C THR A 115 -4.47 -12.83 2.30
N HIS A 116 -3.28 -12.84 1.71
CA HIS A 116 -2.94 -13.60 0.50
C HIS A 116 -2.61 -15.07 0.76
N ASN A 117 -2.69 -15.51 2.02
CA ASN A 117 -2.37 -16.85 2.49
C ASN A 117 -0.89 -17.25 2.33
N LEU A 118 0.02 -16.27 2.43
CA LEU A 118 1.43 -16.46 2.14
C LEU A 118 2.25 -17.02 3.30
N ALA A 119 1.73 -17.14 4.52
CA ALA A 119 2.51 -17.66 5.65
C ALA A 119 2.30 -19.17 5.91
N PHE A 120 1.11 -19.69 5.59
CA PHE A 120 0.76 -21.08 5.82
C PHE A 120 0.07 -21.72 4.62
N LYS A 121 0.27 -23.03 4.43
CA LYS A 121 -0.38 -23.81 3.38
C LYS A 121 -1.92 -23.76 3.42
N ARG A 122 -2.52 -23.78 4.62
CA ARG A 122 -3.98 -23.74 4.80
C ARG A 122 -4.45 -22.31 5.03
N ALA A 123 -5.43 -21.85 4.26
CA ALA A 123 -5.99 -20.51 4.38
C ALA A 123 -6.48 -20.18 5.80
N MET A 124 -7.12 -21.15 6.48
CA MET A 124 -7.60 -20.93 7.85
C MET A 124 -6.47 -20.67 8.86
N HIS A 125 -5.28 -21.28 8.68
CA HIS A 125 -4.15 -21.02 9.56
C HIS A 125 -3.66 -19.58 9.41
N ASN A 126 -3.65 -19.03 8.19
CA ASN A 126 -3.33 -17.62 7.98
C ASN A 126 -4.34 -16.70 8.67
N ARG A 127 -5.64 -17.01 8.55
CA ARG A 127 -6.73 -16.23 9.19
C ARG A 127 -6.67 -16.25 10.71
N MET A 128 -6.35 -17.39 11.31
CA MET A 128 -6.21 -17.49 12.77
C MET A 128 -4.93 -16.82 13.25
N PHE A 129 -3.83 -16.99 12.52
CA PHE A 129 -2.56 -16.37 12.86
C PHE A 129 -2.57 -14.84 12.66
N SER A 130 -3.40 -14.31 11.75
CA SER A 130 -3.57 -12.85 11.63
C SER A 130 -4.16 -12.23 12.89
N LEU A 131 -4.98 -12.96 13.66
CA LEU A 131 -5.47 -12.49 14.96
C LEU A 131 -4.33 -12.31 15.96
N VAL A 132 -3.33 -13.19 15.93
CA VAL A 132 -2.12 -13.09 16.77
C VAL A 132 -1.23 -11.94 16.32
N ALA A 133 -1.00 -11.83 15.00
CA ALA A 133 -0.24 -10.72 14.43
C ALA A 133 -0.86 -9.36 14.82
N ASN A 134 -2.18 -9.28 14.85
CA ASN A 134 -2.95 -8.07 15.15
C ASN A 134 -2.82 -7.57 16.61
N LEU A 135 -2.44 -8.42 17.56
CA LEU A 135 -2.53 -8.09 19.00
C LEU A 135 -1.86 -6.75 19.39
N PRO A 136 -0.61 -6.46 18.96
CA PRO A 136 0.08 -5.22 19.33
C PRO A 136 -0.48 -3.95 18.68
N VAL A 137 -1.46 -4.08 17.78
CA VAL A 137 -2.12 -2.91 17.16
C VAL A 137 -3.09 -2.24 18.15
N GLY A 138 -3.66 -3.02 19.08
CA GLY A 138 -4.64 -2.54 20.08
C GLY A 138 -6.06 -2.40 19.55
N ALA A 139 -6.32 -2.75 18.29
CA ALA A 139 -7.65 -2.68 17.67
C ALA A 139 -7.87 -3.84 16.69
N PRO A 140 -9.09 -4.41 16.60
CA PRO A 140 -9.35 -5.62 15.82
C PRO A 140 -9.53 -5.33 14.33
N PHE A 141 -8.44 -5.11 13.59
CA PHE A 141 -8.52 -4.72 12.17
C PHE A 141 -8.31 -5.89 11.18
N SER A 142 -7.57 -6.93 11.55
CA SER A 142 -7.12 -7.98 10.61
C SER A 142 -8.24 -8.70 9.87
N ALA A 143 -9.38 -8.96 10.52
CA ALA A 143 -10.53 -9.61 9.89
C ALA A 143 -11.19 -8.74 8.83
N SER A 144 -11.29 -7.43 9.09
CA SER A 144 -11.84 -6.44 8.17
C SER A 144 -10.88 -6.13 7.03
N PHE A 145 -9.57 -6.11 7.29
CA PHE A 145 -8.56 -5.78 6.28
C PHE A 145 -8.64 -6.70 5.06
N ARG A 146 -8.75 -8.02 5.29
CA ARG A 146 -8.74 -9.03 4.24
C ARG A 146 -9.76 -8.79 3.11
N PRO A 147 -11.08 -8.71 3.37
CA PRO A 147 -12.07 -8.56 2.31
C PRO A 147 -11.90 -7.25 1.53
N TYR A 148 -11.64 -6.12 2.20
CA TYR A 148 -11.37 -4.84 1.51
C TYR A 148 -10.10 -4.91 0.66
N HIS A 149 -9.03 -5.53 1.17
CA HIS A 149 -7.78 -5.65 0.41
C HIS A 149 -7.91 -6.53 -0.84
N ILE A 150 -8.67 -7.63 -0.76
CA ILE A 150 -8.96 -8.48 -1.92
C ILE A 150 -9.82 -7.74 -2.94
N GLU A 151 -10.78 -6.92 -2.50
CA GLU A 151 -11.56 -6.08 -3.41
C GLU A 151 -10.70 -4.99 -4.05
N HIS A 152 -9.77 -4.39 -3.32
CA HIS A 152 -8.80 -3.44 -3.86
C HIS A 152 -7.98 -4.07 -5.00
N HIS A 153 -7.39 -5.27 -4.79
CA HIS A 153 -6.68 -5.98 -5.85
C HIS A 153 -7.55 -6.30 -7.08
N ARG A 154 -8.85 -6.54 -6.88
CA ARG A 154 -9.77 -6.94 -7.95
C ARG A 154 -10.39 -5.77 -8.70
N TYR A 155 -10.63 -4.66 -8.00
CA TYR A 155 -11.39 -3.50 -8.45
C TYR A 155 -10.58 -2.21 -8.28
N GLN A 156 -9.27 -2.29 -8.40
CA GLN A 156 -8.36 -1.17 -8.19
C GLN A 156 -8.79 0.06 -8.98
N GLY A 157 -8.85 1.20 -8.30
CA GLY A 157 -9.28 2.47 -8.89
C GLY A 157 -10.76 2.54 -9.27
N VAL A 158 -11.59 1.52 -9.02
CA VAL A 158 -13.04 1.58 -9.30
C VAL A 158 -13.74 2.31 -8.15
N GLU A 159 -14.39 3.43 -8.47
CA GLU A 159 -15.09 4.24 -7.48
C GLU A 159 -16.21 3.45 -6.77
N GLY A 160 -16.34 3.63 -5.44
CA GLY A 160 -17.31 2.92 -4.61
C GLY A 160 -16.99 1.44 -4.32
N MET A 161 -16.00 0.86 -5.01
CA MET A 161 -15.51 -0.51 -4.77
C MET A 161 -14.15 -0.49 -4.08
N ASP A 162 -13.21 0.31 -4.59
CA ASP A 162 -11.89 0.49 -4.01
C ASP A 162 -11.93 1.57 -2.92
N THR A 163 -11.92 1.13 -1.65
CA THR A 163 -11.97 2.02 -0.49
C THR A 163 -10.65 2.75 -0.23
N ASP A 164 -9.58 2.46 -0.99
CA ASP A 164 -8.33 3.24 -0.94
C ASP A 164 -8.50 4.64 -1.54
N LEU A 165 -9.46 4.80 -2.47
CA LEU A 165 -9.75 6.08 -3.09
C LEU A 165 -10.36 7.06 -2.08
N PRO A 166 -9.82 8.28 -1.95
CA PRO A 166 -10.43 9.32 -1.15
C PRO A 166 -11.81 9.71 -1.71
N THR A 167 -12.72 10.04 -0.80
CA THR A 167 -14.02 10.64 -1.12
C THR A 167 -13.85 12.06 -1.67
N THR A 168 -14.83 12.56 -2.41
CA THR A 168 -14.82 13.93 -2.93
C THR A 168 -14.63 14.99 -1.84
N LEU A 169 -15.19 14.77 -0.64
CA LEU A 169 -14.99 15.67 0.49
C LEU A 169 -13.52 15.72 0.94
N GLU A 170 -12.87 14.56 1.06
CA GLU A 170 -11.44 14.48 1.40
C GLU A 170 -10.58 15.16 0.33
N LEU A 171 -10.90 14.96 -0.96
CA LEU A 171 -10.21 15.58 -2.08
C LEU A 171 -10.29 17.11 -2.03
N ILE A 172 -11.43 17.68 -1.67
CA ILE A 172 -11.61 19.14 -1.58
C ILE A 172 -10.95 19.70 -0.32
N LEU A 173 -11.16 19.05 0.83
CA LEU A 173 -10.74 19.58 2.13
C LEU A 173 -9.21 19.54 2.30
N PHE A 174 -8.57 18.48 1.81
CA PHE A 174 -7.17 18.21 2.11
C PHE A 174 -6.20 18.63 1.01
N ASP A 175 -6.64 19.20 -0.11
CA ASP A 175 -5.77 19.54 -1.24
C ASP A 175 -5.07 20.91 -1.09
N ASN A 176 -4.35 21.07 0.01
CA ASN A 176 -3.42 22.17 0.27
C ASN A 176 -2.34 21.69 1.25
N VAL A 177 -1.27 22.45 1.49
CA VAL A 177 -0.14 21.99 2.31
C VAL A 177 -0.58 21.51 3.71
N LEU A 178 -1.42 22.28 4.40
CA LEU A 178 -1.90 21.91 5.75
C LEU A 178 -2.85 20.71 5.69
N GLY A 179 -3.74 20.69 4.70
CA GLY A 179 -4.65 19.59 4.46
C GLY A 179 -3.93 18.27 4.18
N LYS A 180 -2.90 18.30 3.33
CA LYS A 180 -2.08 17.12 2.99
C LYS A 180 -1.24 16.67 4.18
N ALA A 181 -0.71 17.61 4.97
CA ALA A 181 -0.03 17.29 6.21
C ALA A 181 -0.96 16.61 7.24
N PHE A 182 -2.19 17.12 7.38
CA PHE A 182 -3.23 16.49 8.20
C PHE A 182 -3.55 15.08 7.68
N PHE A 183 -3.80 14.95 6.37
CA PHE A 183 -4.08 13.66 5.74
C PHE A 183 -2.96 12.64 6.02
N CYS A 184 -1.69 13.00 5.77
CA CYS A 184 -0.55 12.11 6.01
C CYS A 184 -0.33 11.80 7.50
N THR A 185 -0.70 12.71 8.41
CA THR A 185 -0.60 12.49 9.86
C THR A 185 -1.68 11.53 10.36
N PHE A 186 -2.89 11.61 9.80
CA PHE A 186 -4.05 10.85 10.23
C PHE A 186 -4.44 9.73 9.25
N GLN A 187 -3.51 9.33 8.36
CA GLN A 187 -3.74 8.38 7.26
C GLN A 187 -4.41 7.10 7.78
N LEU A 188 -3.91 6.56 8.89
CA LEU A 188 -4.45 5.35 9.51
C LEU A 188 -5.96 5.42 9.76
N PHE A 189 -6.47 6.58 10.18
CA PHE A 189 -7.90 6.75 10.45
C PHE A 189 -8.73 6.79 9.16
N PHE A 190 -8.20 7.36 8.08
CA PHE A 190 -8.87 7.29 6.78
C PHE A 190 -9.01 5.84 6.30
N TYR A 191 -7.96 5.03 6.44
CA TYR A 191 -8.03 3.59 6.10
C TYR A 191 -9.00 2.83 7.02
N ALA A 192 -9.04 3.17 8.31
CA ALA A 192 -9.90 2.49 9.26
C ALA A 192 -11.38 2.82 9.07
N PHE A 193 -11.71 4.10 8.84
CA PHE A 193 -13.09 4.60 8.88
C PHE A 193 -13.72 4.83 7.51
N ARG A 194 -12.96 5.22 6.48
CA ARG A 194 -13.54 5.47 5.14
C ARG A 194 -14.36 4.29 4.60
N PRO A 195 -13.91 3.02 4.74
CA PRO A 195 -14.72 1.88 4.28
C PRO A 195 -16.12 1.86 4.89
N MET A 196 -16.30 2.30 6.14
CA MET A 196 -17.59 2.31 6.83
C MET A 196 -18.62 3.26 6.17
N PHE A 197 -18.16 4.27 5.42
CA PHE A 197 -19.00 5.24 4.74
C PHE A 197 -19.12 4.99 3.24
N VAL A 198 -18.12 4.35 2.64
CA VAL A 198 -18.06 4.12 1.18
C VAL A 198 -18.62 2.75 0.81
N ARG A 199 -18.23 1.70 1.53
CA ARG A 199 -18.53 0.32 1.17
C ARG A 199 -18.62 -0.55 2.40
N GLN A 200 -19.83 -0.87 2.84
CA GLN A 200 -20.04 -1.71 4.01
C GLN A 200 -20.10 -3.19 3.60
N LEU A 201 -19.09 -3.96 3.99
CA LEU A 201 -19.08 -5.41 3.81
C LEU A 201 -19.73 -6.12 5.00
N PRO A 202 -20.40 -7.27 4.76
CA PRO A 202 -21.07 -8.01 5.83
C PRO A 202 -20.05 -8.57 6.83
N LEU A 203 -20.38 -8.45 8.12
CA LEU A 203 -19.59 -9.05 9.18
C LEU A 203 -19.69 -10.58 9.12
N THR A 204 -18.60 -11.23 9.51
CA THR A 204 -18.47 -12.69 9.51
C THR A 204 -18.04 -13.20 10.88
N THR A 205 -18.10 -14.50 11.09
CA THR A 205 -17.59 -15.15 12.32
C THR A 205 -16.13 -14.80 12.62
N LEU A 206 -15.31 -14.53 11.58
CA LEU A 206 -13.93 -14.10 11.78
C LEU A 206 -13.82 -12.73 12.44
N HIS A 207 -14.75 -11.80 12.15
CA HIS A 207 -14.80 -10.49 12.79
C HIS A 207 -15.13 -10.64 14.28
N PHE A 208 -16.11 -11.49 14.62
CA PHE A 208 -16.42 -11.83 16.00
C PHE A 208 -15.19 -12.34 16.75
N TRP A 209 -14.47 -13.32 16.18
CA TRP A 209 -13.25 -13.83 16.80
C TRP A 209 -12.13 -12.79 16.91
N ASN A 210 -11.96 -11.92 15.91
CA ASN A 210 -10.97 -10.85 16.00
C ASN A 210 -11.29 -9.87 17.12
N ILE A 211 -12.55 -9.45 17.26
CA ILE A 211 -13.00 -8.57 18.35
C ILE A 211 -12.79 -9.27 19.69
N LEU A 212 -13.26 -10.51 19.83
CA LEU A 212 -13.17 -11.26 21.08
C LEU A 212 -11.70 -11.44 21.52
N VAL A 213 -10.83 -11.89 20.62
CA VAL A 213 -9.40 -12.11 20.91
C VAL A 213 -8.70 -10.79 21.24
N GLN A 214 -8.96 -9.72 20.48
CA GLN A 214 -8.33 -8.42 20.70
C GLN A 214 -8.76 -7.82 22.04
N LEU A 215 -10.07 -7.73 22.31
CA LEU A 215 -10.56 -7.15 23.55
C LEU A 215 -10.15 -7.97 24.77
N SER A 216 -10.08 -9.30 24.64
CA SER A 216 -9.55 -10.16 25.70
C SER A 216 -8.07 -9.86 25.96
N PHE A 217 -7.26 -9.74 24.91
CA PHE A 217 -5.84 -9.39 25.05
C PHE A 217 -5.65 -7.99 25.65
N ASP A 218 -6.34 -6.98 25.14
CA ASP A 218 -6.26 -5.60 25.63
C ASP A 218 -6.65 -5.53 27.11
N PHE A 219 -7.71 -6.24 27.51
CA PHE A 219 -8.11 -6.36 28.92
C PHE A 219 -6.99 -6.98 29.77
N LEU A 220 -6.36 -8.07 29.31
CA LEU A 220 -5.25 -8.70 30.04
C LEU A 220 -4.05 -7.76 30.15
N VAL A 221 -3.71 -7.03 29.09
CA VAL A 221 -2.64 -6.01 29.12
C VAL A 221 -2.95 -4.92 30.13
N ILE A 222 -4.16 -4.35 30.12
CA ILE A 222 -4.55 -3.33 31.10
C ILE A 222 -4.51 -3.89 32.53
N LYS A 223 -5.03 -5.11 32.72
CA LYS A 223 -5.11 -5.74 34.06
C LYS A 223 -3.73 -6.00 34.66
N TYR A 224 -2.77 -6.48 33.86
CA TYR A 224 -1.47 -6.92 34.37
C TYR A 224 -0.32 -5.92 34.15
N LEU A 225 -0.38 -5.08 33.10
CA LEU A 225 0.66 -4.10 32.75
C LEU A 225 0.17 -2.65 32.89
N GLY A 226 -1.14 -2.42 32.99
CA GLY A 226 -1.73 -1.09 33.12
C GLY A 226 -2.01 -0.40 31.78
N TRP A 227 -2.81 0.66 31.85
CA TRP A 227 -3.28 1.37 30.65
C TRP A 227 -2.16 2.03 29.83
N ARG A 228 -1.00 2.33 30.44
CA ARG A 228 0.14 2.94 29.75
C ARG A 228 0.76 2.00 28.71
N SER A 229 0.73 0.69 28.97
CA SER A 229 1.13 -0.32 27.98
C SER A 229 0.17 -0.34 26.77
N MET A 230 -1.14 -0.15 27.00
CA MET A 230 -2.09 0.05 25.90
C MET A 230 -1.86 1.37 25.16
N ALA A 231 -1.56 2.46 25.87
CA ALA A 231 -1.22 3.74 25.25
C ALA A 231 0.01 3.61 24.34
N TYR A 232 0.97 2.76 24.69
CA TYR A 232 2.13 2.47 23.84
C TYR A 232 1.72 1.77 22.54
N PHE A 233 0.85 0.76 22.60
CA PHE A 233 0.34 0.10 21.39
C PHE A 233 -0.41 1.07 20.48
N PHE A 234 -1.35 1.85 21.04
CA PHE A 234 -2.10 2.83 20.25
C PHE A 234 -1.22 3.91 19.65
N LEU A 235 -0.26 4.45 20.42
CA LEU A 235 0.66 5.47 19.92
C LEU A 235 1.57 4.89 18.82
N SER A 236 2.07 3.68 19.00
CA SER A 236 2.90 2.99 18.00
C SER A 236 2.11 2.73 16.71
N SER A 237 0.85 2.29 16.81
CA SER A 237 -0.04 2.07 15.67
C SER A 237 -0.32 3.37 14.93
N PHE A 238 -0.70 4.42 15.66
CA PHE A 238 -0.93 5.75 15.11
C PHE A 238 0.29 6.22 14.35
N MET A 239 1.46 6.25 14.99
CA MET A 239 2.71 6.71 14.38
C MET A 239 3.09 5.90 13.14
N ALA A 240 2.87 4.58 13.14
CA ALA A 240 3.15 3.72 11.98
C ALA A 240 2.39 4.17 10.72
N GLY A 241 1.14 4.61 10.88
CA GLY A 241 0.33 5.16 9.79
C GLY A 241 0.30 6.68 9.75
N SER A 242 1.29 7.38 10.33
CA SER A 242 1.41 8.84 10.30
C SER A 242 2.63 9.27 9.47
N LEU A 243 3.27 10.40 9.83
CA LEU A 243 4.54 10.86 9.26
C LEU A 243 5.72 9.99 9.72
N HIS A 244 5.72 8.72 9.30
CA HIS A 244 6.77 7.75 9.57
C HIS A 244 7.46 7.33 8.27
N PRO A 245 8.79 7.07 8.25
CA PRO A 245 9.52 6.78 7.02
C PRO A 245 8.93 5.68 6.15
N THR A 246 8.36 4.65 6.76
CA THR A 246 7.74 3.54 6.03
C THR A 246 6.34 3.86 5.52
N ALA A 247 5.61 4.77 6.16
CA ALA A 247 4.22 5.11 5.81
C ALA A 247 4.09 5.72 4.40
N GLY A 248 5.21 6.15 3.81
CA GLY A 248 5.24 6.65 2.43
C GLY A 248 4.79 5.59 1.42
N HIS A 249 4.80 4.30 1.79
CA HIS A 249 4.25 3.25 0.94
C HIS A 249 2.76 3.49 0.62
N PHE A 250 1.93 3.94 1.57
CA PHE A 250 0.52 4.28 1.33
C PHE A 250 0.33 5.34 0.22
N LEU A 251 1.32 6.23 0.07
CA LEU A 251 1.31 7.25 -0.97
C LEU A 251 1.85 6.71 -2.29
N SER A 252 3.04 6.10 -2.26
CA SER A 252 3.68 5.60 -3.49
C SER A 252 2.90 4.48 -4.15
N GLU A 253 2.19 3.67 -3.37
CA GLU A 253 1.50 2.50 -3.90
C GLU A 253 0.25 2.88 -4.69
N HIS A 254 -0.37 4.03 -4.44
CA HIS A 254 -1.71 4.29 -4.99
C HIS A 254 -1.93 5.73 -5.50
N TYR A 255 -1.05 6.69 -5.20
CA TYR A 255 -1.14 8.02 -5.80
C TYR A 255 -0.32 8.06 -7.08
N ASN A 256 -0.89 8.63 -8.13
CA ASN A 256 -0.21 8.92 -9.38
C ASN A 256 0.81 10.04 -9.16
N VAL A 257 2.00 9.65 -8.76
CA VAL A 257 3.11 10.55 -8.44
C VAL A 257 4.09 10.72 -9.62
N ASN A 258 3.67 10.40 -10.85
CA ASN A 258 4.52 10.47 -12.05
C ASN A 258 5.14 11.85 -12.30
N HIS A 259 4.48 12.91 -11.86
CA HIS A 259 4.95 14.29 -12.01
C HIS A 259 5.89 14.73 -10.88
N THR A 260 6.16 13.86 -9.91
CA THR A 260 7.12 14.15 -8.83
C THR A 260 8.57 13.98 -9.29
N ARG A 261 9.48 14.66 -8.59
CA ARG A 261 10.93 14.52 -8.82
C ARG A 261 11.52 13.20 -8.27
N LEU A 262 10.72 12.41 -7.56
CA LEU A 262 11.14 11.15 -6.92
C LEU A 262 10.77 9.90 -7.70
N ILE A 263 10.07 10.08 -8.82
CA ILE A 263 9.83 9.05 -9.81
C ILE A 263 10.95 9.11 -10.86
N GLN A 264 11.59 7.97 -11.10
CA GLN A 264 12.68 7.86 -12.08
C GLN A 264 12.22 8.30 -13.47
N GLU A 265 13.07 9.04 -14.19
CA GLU A 265 12.82 9.37 -15.59
C GLU A 265 12.98 8.12 -16.47
N GLY A 266 12.02 7.88 -17.35
CA GLY A 266 12.01 6.72 -18.24
C GLY A 266 10.75 6.66 -19.13
N PRO A 267 10.71 5.72 -20.09
CA PRO A 267 9.53 5.47 -20.90
C PRO A 267 8.31 5.21 -20.01
N GLY A 268 7.19 5.91 -20.22
CA GLY A 268 5.99 5.74 -19.39
C GLY A 268 5.84 6.73 -18.23
N LYS A 269 6.81 7.65 -18.00
CA LYS A 269 6.63 8.79 -17.07
C LYS A 269 5.37 9.62 -17.40
N ASP A 270 5.10 9.80 -18.70
CA ASP A 270 3.93 10.55 -19.17
C ASP A 270 2.64 9.69 -19.19
N THR A 271 2.73 8.39 -18.86
CA THR A 271 1.57 7.49 -18.78
C THR A 271 1.10 7.44 -17.34
N PRO A 272 -0.15 7.84 -17.01
CA PRO A 272 -0.63 7.83 -15.64
C PRO A 272 -0.57 6.42 -15.04
N LEU A 273 0.36 6.23 -14.09
CA LEU A 273 0.52 4.99 -13.34
C LEU A 273 -0.31 5.06 -12.08
N GLU A 274 -0.90 3.92 -11.76
CA GLU A 274 -1.83 3.78 -10.63
C GLU A 274 -1.12 3.26 -9.39
N THR A 275 0.03 2.61 -9.60
CA THR A 275 0.86 1.96 -8.59
C THR A 275 2.34 2.12 -8.92
N PHE A 276 3.18 2.21 -7.89
CA PHE A 276 4.63 2.29 -8.03
C PHE A 276 5.31 1.30 -7.09
N SER A 277 6.43 0.73 -7.54
CA SER A 277 7.32 -0.05 -6.70
C SER A 277 8.40 0.84 -6.05
N TYR A 278 8.90 0.41 -4.89
CA TYR A 278 10.02 0.96 -4.13
C TYR A 278 10.99 -0.18 -3.78
N TYR A 279 12.25 -0.06 -4.19
CA TYR A 279 13.28 -1.08 -3.94
C TYR A 279 14.34 -0.63 -2.94
N GLY A 280 14.10 0.46 -2.22
CA GLY A 280 15.06 0.99 -1.24
C GLY A 280 15.10 0.20 0.07
N PRO A 281 16.00 0.60 1.00
CA PRO A 281 16.36 -0.21 2.16
C PRO A 281 15.22 -0.42 3.17
N LEU A 282 14.22 0.46 3.22
CA LEU A 282 13.10 0.31 4.16
C LEU A 282 12.23 -0.91 3.83
N ASN A 283 12.34 -1.45 2.61
CA ASN A 283 11.47 -2.51 2.12
C ASN A 283 11.66 -3.82 2.89
N ILE A 284 12.88 -4.09 3.39
CA ILE A 284 13.18 -5.29 4.20
C ILE A 284 12.39 -5.32 5.52
N LEU A 285 12.02 -4.15 6.05
CA LEU A 285 11.28 -4.03 7.30
C LEU A 285 9.79 -4.37 7.14
N VAL A 286 9.32 -4.48 5.90
CA VAL A 286 7.90 -4.60 5.56
C VAL A 286 7.65 -5.71 4.55
N TYR A 287 8.36 -6.84 4.69
CA TYR A 287 8.15 -8.03 3.86
C TYR A 287 8.27 -7.72 2.36
N ASN A 288 9.24 -6.89 1.96
CA ASN A 288 9.44 -6.54 0.56
C ASN A 288 8.19 -6.01 -0.16
N ALA A 289 7.18 -5.49 0.56
CA ALA A 289 5.91 -5.02 0.00
C ALA A 289 6.09 -3.89 -1.04
N GLY A 290 7.21 -3.17 -0.98
CA GLY A 290 7.61 -2.19 -1.98
C GLY A 290 7.84 -2.78 -3.38
N TYR A 291 7.98 -4.10 -3.56
CA TYR A 291 7.80 -4.74 -4.88
C TYR A 291 6.29 -4.77 -5.23
N HIS A 292 5.66 -3.60 -5.22
CA HIS A 292 4.21 -3.46 -5.15
C HIS A 292 3.54 -3.78 -6.49
N ILE A 293 4.13 -3.36 -7.60
CA ILE A 293 3.64 -3.71 -8.94
C ILE A 293 3.76 -5.22 -9.15
N GLU A 294 4.90 -5.81 -8.81
CA GLU A 294 5.15 -7.25 -8.89
C GLU A 294 4.17 -8.02 -8.00
N HIS A 295 3.89 -7.51 -6.81
CA HIS A 295 2.91 -8.07 -5.88
C HIS A 295 1.49 -8.03 -6.46
N HIS A 296 1.06 -6.92 -7.05
CA HIS A 296 -0.24 -6.87 -7.71
C HIS A 296 -0.34 -7.80 -8.92
N ASP A 297 0.75 -7.98 -9.67
CA ASP A 297 0.80 -8.94 -10.77
C ASP A 297 0.76 -10.40 -10.27
N PHE A 298 1.46 -10.68 -9.16
CA PHE A 298 1.64 -12.02 -8.61
C PHE A 298 1.41 -12.06 -7.09
N PRO A 299 0.16 -11.88 -6.61
CA PRO A 299 -0.15 -11.74 -5.18
C PRO A 299 0.04 -13.04 -4.38
N TYR A 300 0.35 -14.15 -5.05
CA TYR A 300 0.61 -15.45 -4.43
C TYR A 300 2.10 -15.80 -4.38
N VAL A 301 2.99 -14.86 -4.73
CA VAL A 301 4.44 -14.98 -4.53
C VAL A 301 4.80 -14.32 -3.20
N PRO A 302 5.41 -15.04 -2.24
CA PRO A 302 5.73 -14.47 -0.94
C PRO A 302 6.92 -13.50 -1.01
N TRP A 303 7.02 -12.66 0.01
CA TRP A 303 8.07 -11.65 0.16
C TRP A 303 9.53 -12.11 -0.03
N THR A 304 9.85 -13.37 0.29
CA THR A 304 11.20 -13.92 0.11
C THR A 304 11.55 -14.20 -1.34
N ARG A 305 10.54 -14.28 -2.22
CA ARG A 305 10.68 -14.62 -3.64
C ARG A 305 10.19 -13.51 -4.57
N ILE A 306 9.53 -12.47 -4.07
CA ILE A 306 8.91 -11.44 -4.92
C ILE A 306 9.93 -10.71 -5.82
N ALA A 307 11.13 -10.45 -5.33
CA ALA A 307 12.21 -9.86 -6.15
C ALA A 307 12.56 -10.71 -7.37
N LYS A 308 12.41 -12.04 -7.28
CA LYS A 308 12.71 -12.96 -8.36
C LYS A 308 11.76 -12.81 -9.55
N VAL A 309 10.55 -12.30 -9.34
CA VAL A 309 9.61 -11.99 -10.43
C VAL A 309 10.24 -10.96 -11.37
N ARG A 310 10.76 -9.86 -10.81
CA ARG A 310 11.43 -8.81 -11.58
C ARG A 310 12.71 -9.30 -12.24
N GLU A 311 13.49 -10.15 -11.57
CA GLU A 311 14.71 -10.73 -12.15
C GLU A 311 14.44 -11.66 -13.34
N LEU A 312 13.32 -12.39 -13.33
CA LEU A 312 12.96 -13.33 -14.41
C LEU A 312 12.31 -12.64 -15.61
N ALA A 313 11.57 -11.55 -15.38
CA ALA A 313 10.83 -10.82 -16.42
C ALA A 313 11.23 -9.32 -16.46
N PRO A 314 12.53 -8.98 -16.56
CA PRO A 314 13.02 -7.61 -16.39
C PRO A 314 12.45 -6.63 -17.43
N GLU A 315 12.16 -7.07 -18.65
CA GLU A 315 11.59 -6.25 -19.71
C GLU A 315 10.19 -5.72 -19.40
N PHE A 316 9.45 -6.36 -18.49
CA PHE A 316 8.15 -5.91 -18.03
C PHE A 316 8.23 -4.85 -16.91
N TYR A 317 9.37 -4.72 -16.23
CA TYR A 317 9.51 -3.90 -15.02
C TYR A 317 10.58 -2.81 -15.10
N ASN A 318 11.67 -3.02 -15.85
CA ASN A 318 12.81 -2.09 -15.88
C ASN A 318 12.49 -0.74 -16.51
N ASN A 319 11.45 -0.68 -17.34
CA ASN A 319 10.99 0.57 -17.94
C ASN A 319 9.87 1.22 -17.13
N ILE A 320 9.36 0.58 -16.06
CA ILE A 320 8.33 1.19 -15.22
C ILE A 320 9.01 2.12 -14.19
N PRO A 321 8.60 3.39 -14.11
CA PRO A 321 9.06 4.30 -13.07
C PRO A 321 8.87 3.75 -11.65
N GLU A 322 9.88 3.94 -10.79
CA GLU A 322 9.88 3.52 -9.39
C GLU A 322 9.94 4.72 -8.43
N CYS A 323 9.42 4.54 -7.22
CA CYS A 323 9.59 5.48 -6.12
C CYS A 323 10.99 5.30 -5.50
N LYS A 324 11.78 6.37 -5.44
CA LYS A 324 13.14 6.33 -4.87
C LYS A 324 13.20 6.49 -3.34
N SER A 325 12.17 7.07 -2.73
CA SER A 325 12.16 7.34 -1.28
C SER A 325 10.75 7.50 -0.71
N TRP A 326 10.37 6.63 0.23
CA TRP A 326 9.10 6.74 0.95
C TRP A 326 9.05 7.99 1.86
N SER A 327 10.12 8.32 2.58
CA SER A 327 10.15 9.59 3.33
C SER A 327 10.07 10.79 2.40
N GLY A 328 10.77 10.71 1.25
CA GLY A 328 10.75 11.75 0.23
C GLY A 328 9.35 11.96 -0.34
N ILE A 329 8.60 10.87 -0.60
CA ILE A 329 7.27 10.98 -1.19
C ILE A 329 6.27 11.62 -0.23
N ILE A 330 6.38 11.36 1.08
CA ILE A 330 5.58 12.08 2.10
C ILE A 330 5.86 13.57 2.02
N TYR A 331 7.14 13.97 2.04
CA TYR A 331 7.52 15.38 1.98
C TYR A 331 6.99 16.05 0.70
N GLN A 332 7.24 15.45 -0.47
CA GLN A 332 6.78 16.01 -1.75
C GLN A 332 5.26 16.03 -1.86
N PHE A 333 4.57 14.98 -1.42
CA PHE A 333 3.12 14.98 -1.39
C PHE A 333 2.60 16.15 -0.57
N ILE A 334 3.20 16.49 0.56
CA ILE A 334 2.76 17.61 1.40
C ILE A 334 3.11 18.97 0.76
N THR A 335 4.35 19.16 0.30
CA THR A 335 4.87 20.49 -0.05
C THR A 335 4.77 20.87 -1.51
N ASP A 336 4.73 19.91 -2.44
CA ASP A 336 4.66 20.18 -3.88
C ASP A 336 3.22 20.55 -4.27
N SER A 337 3.04 21.65 -4.99
CA SER A 337 1.72 22.05 -5.49
C SER A 337 1.26 21.21 -6.68
N ASN A 338 2.15 20.49 -7.36
CA ASN A 338 1.82 19.68 -8.53
C ASN A 338 1.33 18.28 -8.17
N VAL A 339 1.47 17.88 -6.89
CA VAL A 339 1.09 16.56 -6.39
C VAL A 339 0.19 16.74 -5.18
N GLY A 340 -0.90 15.99 -5.13
CA GLY A 340 -1.90 16.17 -4.09
C GLY A 340 -3.00 15.14 -4.14
N MET A 341 -4.12 15.46 -3.50
CA MET A 341 -5.19 14.50 -3.24
C MET A 341 -5.81 13.96 -4.53
N TRP A 342 -5.85 14.78 -5.58
CA TRP A 342 -6.44 14.44 -6.89
C TRP A 342 -5.54 13.60 -7.79
N CYS A 343 -4.27 13.40 -7.41
CA CYS A 343 -3.32 12.57 -8.17
C CYS A 343 -3.66 11.09 -8.00
N ARG A 344 -4.81 10.67 -8.51
CA ARG A 344 -5.34 9.31 -8.45
C ARG A 344 -5.82 8.90 -9.84
N VAL A 345 -5.76 7.60 -10.11
CA VAL A 345 -6.38 7.03 -11.31
C VAL A 345 -7.69 6.37 -10.89
N LYS A 346 -8.81 6.80 -11.51
CA LYS A 346 -10.14 6.26 -11.26
C LYS A 346 -10.72 5.59 -12.50
N ARG A 347 -11.63 4.65 -12.28
CA ARG A 347 -12.39 3.92 -13.29
C ARG A 347 -13.85 3.90 -12.92
N LYS A 348 -14.71 3.93 -13.95
CA LYS A 348 -16.13 3.64 -13.78
C LYS A 348 -16.38 2.14 -13.77
N GLN A 349 -17.41 1.71 -13.06
CA GLN A 349 -17.83 0.32 -13.07
C GLN A 349 -18.35 -0.05 -14.47
N LYS A 350 -18.03 -1.26 -14.96
CA LYS A 350 -18.46 -1.72 -16.30
C LYS A 350 -19.98 -1.63 -16.55
N SER A 351 -20.81 -1.71 -15.49
CA SER A 351 -22.26 -1.58 -15.58
C SER A 351 -22.75 -0.15 -15.87
N GLU A 352 -21.93 0.87 -15.66
CA GLU A 352 -22.27 2.26 -15.98
C GLU A 352 -21.84 2.66 -17.40
N LEU A 353 -21.02 1.85 -18.07
CA LEU A 353 -20.58 2.07 -19.46
C LEU A 353 -21.57 1.50 -20.49
N SER A 354 -22.63 0.83 -20.02
CA SER A 354 -23.67 0.22 -20.85
C SER A 354 -24.99 1.01 -20.88
N ASN A 355 -25.02 2.22 -20.33
CA ASN A 355 -26.18 3.12 -20.37
C ASN A 355 -25.89 4.36 -21.21
#